data_AF-A0A3C0VCV0-F1
#
_entry.id   AF-A0A3C0VCV0-F1
#
_cell.length_a   1.000
_cell.length_b   1.000
_cell.length_c   1.000
_cell.angle_alpha   90.00
_cell.angle_beta   90.00
_cell.angle_gamma   90.00
#
_symmetry.space_group_name_H-M   'P 1'
#
loop_
_entity.id
_entity.type
_entity.pdbx_description
1 polymer ?
#
loop_
_entity_poly.entity_id
_entity_poly.type
_entity_poly.pdbx_seq_one_letter_code
_entity_poly.pdbx_strand_id
1 'polypeptide(L)'
;MVGAGADATTLRCSGCSAVVRGASGARLEGVTVVGDAHEDIDGVLCADVTDFAIEGVIIRDCSWSGVALDRSAATIRRCIIVRNRCAGVFCSGESPGPIRIESCTICENSNEAGVNAWHGAVASVTNCILRANGHGAFSCSEGTIVESWNDVDGSECGIDPEDITADPLFRDAAAGDYRLGSMSPCIDAGDPSSPLDPDGTRADMGAIVYDQRIPFIRGDPNRDGKVDIADAIAVLSHLFLSTRLPCANAADGNADLRLDIADAIAVLQHLFAHGDPPPAPFPEPGIFDAPGNPGCRE
;
A
#
# COMPACT_ATOMS: atom_id res chain seq x y z
N MET A 1 15.42 1.04 13.56
CA MET A 1 14.36 0.71 14.51
C MET A 1 13.22 0.06 13.75
N VAL A 2 12.67 -1.03 14.29
CA VAL A 2 11.46 -1.69 13.76
C VAL A 2 10.41 -1.64 14.85
N GLY A 3 9.27 -1.01 14.58
CA GLY A 3 8.14 -0.96 15.50
C GLY A 3 7.20 -2.14 15.36
N ALA A 4 6.17 -2.17 16.21
CA ALA A 4 5.11 -3.19 16.14
C ALA A 4 4.04 -2.89 15.07
N GLY A 5 4.28 -1.92 14.18
CA GLY A 5 3.33 -1.40 13.20
C GLY A 5 3.08 0.10 13.41
N ALA A 6 2.82 0.82 12.32
CA ALA A 6 2.63 2.28 12.37
C ALA A 6 1.42 2.68 13.25
N ASP A 7 0.37 1.86 13.29
CA ASP A 7 -0.80 2.07 14.16
C ASP A 7 -0.52 1.78 15.64
N ALA A 8 0.61 1.16 15.98
CA ALA A 8 0.92 0.70 17.33
C ALA A 8 2.09 1.44 17.98
N THR A 9 3.09 1.86 17.20
CA THR A 9 4.31 2.48 17.72
C THR A 9 4.42 3.93 17.23
N THR A 10 4.38 4.90 18.15
CA THR A 10 4.53 6.33 17.82
C THR A 10 5.83 6.90 18.41
N LEU A 11 6.63 7.56 17.58
CA LEU A 11 7.73 8.41 17.97
C LEU A 11 7.31 9.88 17.92
N ARG A 12 7.64 10.63 18.98
CA ARG A 12 7.40 12.07 19.07
C ARG A 12 8.57 12.74 19.77
N CYS A 13 8.93 13.94 19.33
CA CYS A 13 9.98 14.77 19.93
C CYS A 13 9.47 16.20 20.07
N SER A 14 9.90 16.89 21.12
CA SER A 14 9.68 18.33 21.38
C SER A 14 10.99 18.94 21.88
N GLY A 15 11.36 20.14 21.43
CA GLY A 15 12.65 20.75 21.69
C GLY A 15 13.78 20.20 20.81
N CYS A 16 13.45 19.64 19.65
CA CYS A 16 14.37 18.85 18.79
C CYS A 16 14.35 19.38 17.37
N SER A 17 15.45 19.28 16.64
CA SER A 17 15.46 19.65 15.21
C SER A 17 14.86 18.57 14.30
N ALA A 18 14.74 17.32 14.79
CA ALA A 18 14.13 16.22 14.06
C ALA A 18 13.64 15.15 15.05
N VAL A 19 12.59 14.42 14.70
CA VAL A 19 12.10 13.29 15.52
C VAL A 19 13.01 12.08 15.36
N VAL A 20 13.46 11.81 14.13
CA VAL A 20 14.43 10.76 13.81
C VAL A 20 15.60 11.36 13.04
N ARG A 21 16.83 11.00 13.41
CA ARG A 21 18.02 11.26 12.61
C ARG A 21 18.47 9.97 11.93
N GLY A 22 18.54 10.00 10.60
CA GLY A 22 19.02 8.88 9.79
C GLY A 22 20.52 8.66 9.97
N ALA A 23 20.95 7.42 9.76
CA ALA A 23 22.35 7.02 9.75
C ALA A 23 22.58 6.01 8.63
N SER A 24 23.79 5.99 8.06
CA SER A 24 24.17 5.04 7.02
C SER A 24 23.97 3.59 7.47
N GLY A 25 23.41 2.77 6.59
CA GLY A 25 23.06 1.36 6.82
C GLY A 25 21.88 1.14 7.77
N ALA A 26 21.20 2.20 8.24
CA ALA A 26 20.09 2.07 9.16
C ALA A 26 18.74 1.91 8.43
N ARG A 27 17.76 1.38 9.18
CA ARG A 27 16.38 1.21 8.72
C ARG A 27 15.38 1.71 9.75
N LEU A 28 14.32 2.36 9.30
CA LEU A 28 13.13 2.72 10.07
C LEU A 28 11.92 2.00 9.47
N GLU A 29 11.23 1.19 10.28
CA GLU A 29 10.13 0.37 9.77
C GLU A 29 8.97 0.30 10.76
N GLY A 30 7.73 0.37 10.24
CA GLY A 30 6.52 0.05 10.99
C GLY A 30 6.30 0.94 12.22
N VAL A 31 6.48 2.25 12.07
CA VAL A 31 6.24 3.25 13.13
C VAL A 31 5.51 4.47 12.58
N THR A 32 4.85 5.20 13.46
CA THR A 32 4.38 6.56 13.21
C THR A 32 5.38 7.57 13.78
N VAL A 33 5.78 8.55 12.99
CA VAL A 33 6.63 9.68 13.37
C VAL A 33 5.76 10.94 13.37
N VAL A 34 5.71 11.64 14.51
CA VAL A 34 4.93 12.89 14.63
C VAL A 34 5.80 13.99 15.23
N GLY A 35 5.86 15.13 14.55
CA GLY A 35 6.51 16.33 15.06
C GLY A 35 5.64 17.13 16.04
N ASP A 36 6.23 18.17 16.63
CA ASP A 36 5.49 19.20 17.36
C ASP A 36 5.18 20.36 16.41
N ALA A 37 3.92 20.80 16.37
CA ALA A 37 3.47 21.88 15.51
C ALA A 37 4.08 23.26 15.89
N HIS A 38 4.86 23.41 16.95
CA HIS A 38 5.34 24.72 17.40
C HIS A 38 6.83 25.01 17.18
N GLU A 39 7.59 24.07 16.62
CA GLU A 39 9.04 24.23 16.39
C GLU A 39 9.40 23.93 14.93
N ASP A 40 10.65 24.08 14.50
CA ASP A 40 11.09 23.66 13.14
C ASP A 40 11.64 22.22 13.21
N ILE A 41 10.75 21.24 13.17
CA ILE A 41 11.07 19.82 13.38
C ILE A 41 10.79 19.02 12.11
N ASP A 42 11.84 18.44 11.54
CA ASP A 42 11.70 17.39 10.53
C ASP A 42 11.19 16.08 11.15
N GLY A 43 10.34 15.36 10.44
CA GLY A 43 9.99 14.00 10.86
C GLY A 43 11.24 13.11 10.88
N VAL A 44 11.91 13.03 9.73
CA VAL A 44 13.16 12.30 9.55
C VAL A 44 14.19 13.21 8.90
N LEU A 45 15.34 13.38 9.54
CA LEU A 45 16.46 14.16 8.99
C LEU A 45 17.66 13.27 8.70
N CYS A 46 18.11 13.27 7.45
CA CYS A 46 19.37 12.66 7.02
C CYS A 46 20.33 13.76 6.56
N ALA A 47 21.55 13.77 7.11
CA ALA A 47 22.63 14.67 6.71
C ALA A 47 23.89 13.83 6.50
N ASP A 48 24.48 13.89 5.29
CA ASP A 48 25.65 13.09 4.91
C ASP A 48 25.45 11.57 5.06
N VAL A 49 24.24 11.06 4.80
CA VAL A 49 23.89 9.65 4.92
C VAL A 49 23.99 8.94 3.58
N THR A 50 24.65 7.78 3.53
CA THR A 50 24.92 7.05 2.28
C THR A 50 23.83 6.07 1.86
N ASP A 51 23.00 5.65 2.80
CA ASP A 51 21.96 4.64 2.61
C ASP A 51 21.08 4.55 3.87
N PHE A 52 19.84 4.99 3.76
CA PHE A 52 18.84 4.85 4.82
C PHE A 52 17.54 4.29 4.26
N ALA A 53 16.99 3.25 4.89
CA ALA A 53 15.73 2.64 4.47
C ALA A 53 14.57 3.09 5.36
N ILE A 54 13.49 3.60 4.78
CA ILE A 54 12.25 3.99 5.45
C ILE A 54 11.12 3.17 4.83
N GLU A 55 10.49 2.30 5.60
CA GLU A 55 9.56 1.28 5.08
C GLU A 55 8.30 1.20 5.93
N GLY A 56 7.10 1.38 5.35
CA GLY A 56 5.86 1.21 6.11
C GLY A 56 5.71 2.20 7.26
N VAL A 57 6.22 3.42 7.10
CA VAL A 57 6.23 4.47 8.14
C VAL A 57 5.16 5.52 7.83
N ILE A 58 4.44 5.95 8.86
CA ILE A 58 3.55 7.12 8.76
C ILE A 58 4.32 8.32 9.32
N ILE A 59 4.51 9.37 8.51
CA ILE A 59 5.18 10.60 8.92
C ILE A 59 4.19 11.74 8.77
N ARG A 60 3.77 12.32 9.88
CA ARG A 60 2.70 13.31 9.84
C ARG A 60 2.83 14.43 10.85
N ASP A 61 2.14 15.52 10.53
CA ASP A 61 2.00 16.69 11.39
C ASP A 61 3.36 17.22 11.88
N CYS A 62 4.41 17.02 11.08
CA CYS A 62 5.71 17.60 11.33
C CYS A 62 5.67 19.07 10.93
N SER A 63 6.37 19.86 11.70
CA SER A 63 6.35 21.31 11.56
C SER A 63 7.32 21.84 10.51
N TRP A 64 8.21 20.98 10.01
CA TRP A 64 8.98 21.17 8.78
C TRP A 64 8.65 20.04 7.79
N SER A 65 9.65 19.44 7.14
CA SER A 65 9.46 18.40 6.14
C SER A 65 9.15 17.06 6.81
N GLY A 66 8.43 16.20 6.10
CA GLY A 66 8.26 14.82 6.55
C GLY A 66 9.60 14.09 6.59
N VAL A 67 10.30 14.09 5.45
CA VAL A 67 11.67 13.57 5.32
C VAL A 67 12.56 14.65 4.71
N ALA A 68 13.67 14.96 5.35
CA ALA A 68 14.70 15.85 4.83
C ALA A 68 15.99 15.07 4.55
N LEU A 69 16.51 15.18 3.33
CA LEU A 69 17.72 14.53 2.85
C LEU A 69 18.71 15.62 2.39
N ASP A 70 19.68 15.97 3.23
CA ASP A 70 20.81 16.84 2.85
C ASP A 70 22.03 15.99 2.48
N ARG A 71 22.46 16.07 1.21
CA ARG A 71 23.56 15.30 0.63
C ARG A 71 23.52 13.84 1.07
N SER A 72 22.32 13.26 0.97
CA SER A 72 21.99 11.96 1.55
C SER A 72 21.22 11.07 0.57
N ALA A 73 21.45 9.76 0.65
CA ALA A 73 20.73 8.76 -0.10
C ALA A 73 19.78 7.96 0.81
N ALA A 74 18.57 7.74 0.34
CA ALA A 74 17.56 6.97 1.06
C ALA A 74 16.64 6.22 0.11
N THR A 75 16.09 5.11 0.60
CA THR A 75 14.97 4.43 -0.04
C THR A 75 13.75 4.52 0.86
N ILE A 76 12.69 5.12 0.35
CA ILE A 76 11.45 5.41 1.05
C ILE A 76 10.35 4.61 0.34
N ARG A 77 9.72 3.67 1.07
CA ARG A 77 8.81 2.68 0.50
C ARG A 77 7.58 2.49 1.37
N ARG A 78 6.40 2.40 0.74
CA ARG A 78 5.13 2.13 1.45
C ARG A 78 4.89 3.07 2.63
N CYS A 79 5.31 4.33 2.47
CA CYS A 79 5.21 5.35 3.52
C CYS A 79 4.03 6.28 3.24
N ILE A 80 3.38 6.71 4.32
CA ILE A 80 2.32 7.74 4.28
C ILE A 80 2.93 9.02 4.87
N ILE A 81 3.16 10.03 4.04
CA ILE A 81 3.83 11.27 4.43
C ILE A 81 2.87 12.43 4.24
N VAL A 82 2.24 12.88 5.33
CA VAL A 82 1.05 13.73 5.22
C VAL A 82 0.97 14.86 6.23
N ARG A 83 0.35 15.97 5.85
CA ARG A 83 0.12 17.13 6.74
C ARG A 83 1.38 17.68 7.41
N ASN A 84 2.54 17.52 6.77
CA ASN A 84 3.75 18.19 7.21
C ASN A 84 3.74 19.63 6.68
N ARG A 85 4.31 20.56 7.44
CA ARG A 85 4.18 21.99 7.11
C ARG A 85 5.10 22.47 5.99
N CYS A 86 6.05 21.65 5.56
CA CYS A 86 6.92 21.89 4.43
C CYS A 86 6.73 20.75 3.41
N ALA A 87 7.79 20.32 2.73
CA ALA A 87 7.69 19.24 1.76
C ALA A 87 7.35 17.90 2.42
N GLY A 88 6.76 16.99 1.65
CA GLY A 88 6.69 15.58 2.05
C GLY A 88 8.11 15.00 2.16
N VAL A 89 8.86 15.04 1.06
CA VAL A 89 10.27 14.67 1.00
C VAL A 89 11.09 15.80 0.39
N PHE A 90 12.02 16.35 1.15
CA PHE A 90 12.91 17.42 0.72
C PHE A 90 14.31 16.87 0.45
N CYS A 91 14.76 16.91 -0.81
CA CYS A 91 16.10 16.46 -1.21
C CYS A 91 16.95 17.68 -1.59
N SER A 92 18.13 17.79 -0.98
CA SER A 92 19.07 18.89 -1.23
C SER A 92 20.49 18.38 -1.39
N GLY A 93 21.21 18.92 -2.38
CA GLY A 93 22.61 18.60 -2.61
C GLY A 93 22.82 17.30 -3.38
N GLU A 94 24.01 17.15 -3.95
CA GLU A 94 24.42 15.91 -4.61
C GLU A 94 24.47 14.76 -3.59
N SER A 95 23.62 13.76 -3.81
CA SER A 95 23.54 12.58 -2.95
C SER A 95 24.69 11.61 -3.24
N PRO A 96 25.29 10.97 -2.21
CA PRO A 96 26.30 9.93 -2.38
C PRO A 96 25.75 8.62 -2.98
N GLY A 97 24.43 8.51 -3.16
CA GLY A 97 23.74 7.32 -3.68
C GLY A 97 22.33 7.63 -4.19
N PRO A 98 21.55 6.62 -4.62
CA PRO A 98 20.22 6.86 -5.16
C PRO A 98 19.22 7.27 -4.06
N ILE A 99 18.40 8.28 -4.36
CA ILE A 99 17.18 8.60 -3.61
C ILE A 99 16.01 7.96 -4.35
N ARG A 100 15.36 6.97 -3.72
CA ARG A 100 14.23 6.22 -4.29
C ARG A 100 12.99 6.40 -3.43
N ILE A 101 11.90 6.81 -4.03
CA ILE A 101 10.60 7.00 -3.39
C ILE A 101 9.61 6.13 -4.17
N GLU A 102 9.17 5.03 -3.56
CA GLU A 102 8.46 3.96 -4.24
C GLU A 102 7.19 3.59 -3.47
N SER A 103 6.04 3.48 -4.15
CA SER A 103 4.77 3.08 -3.52
C SER A 103 4.45 3.89 -2.26
N CYS A 104 4.52 5.23 -2.33
CA CYS A 104 4.25 6.11 -1.18
C CYS A 104 3.00 6.95 -1.40
N THR A 105 2.33 7.34 -0.32
CA THR A 105 1.22 8.31 -0.35
C THR A 105 1.70 9.59 0.32
N ILE A 106 1.96 10.63 -0.47
CA ILE A 106 2.53 11.91 -0.04
C ILE A 106 1.50 13.00 -0.28
N CYS A 107 0.71 13.32 0.74
CA CYS A 107 -0.48 14.16 0.56
C CYS A 107 -0.62 15.26 1.59
N GLU A 108 -1.30 16.35 1.24
CA GLU A 108 -1.68 17.40 2.19
C GLU A 108 -0.49 18.06 2.91
N ASN A 109 0.72 18.00 2.37
CA ASN A 109 1.86 18.74 2.91
C ASN A 109 1.80 20.20 2.42
N SER A 110 2.15 21.16 3.27
CA SER A 110 1.97 22.59 2.96
C SER A 110 3.28 23.29 2.62
N ASN A 111 3.20 24.51 2.08
CA ASN A 111 4.32 25.41 1.76
C ASN A 111 5.29 24.96 0.66
N GLU A 112 5.42 23.66 0.39
CA GLU A 112 6.31 23.11 -0.64
C GLU A 112 5.61 21.97 -1.40
N ALA A 113 6.34 21.31 -2.32
CA ALA A 113 5.81 20.19 -3.09
C ALA A 113 5.80 18.89 -2.28
N GLY A 114 5.16 17.85 -2.83
CA GLY A 114 5.23 16.50 -2.28
C GLY A 114 6.68 16.01 -2.20
N VAL A 115 7.43 16.15 -3.29
CA VAL A 115 8.86 15.87 -3.38
C VAL A 115 9.61 17.06 -3.98
N ASN A 116 10.63 17.53 -3.28
CA ASN A 116 11.53 18.58 -3.74
C ASN A 116 12.90 17.99 -4.09
N ALA A 117 13.52 18.47 -5.17
CA ALA A 117 14.90 18.18 -5.54
C ALA A 117 15.67 19.48 -5.85
N TRP A 118 16.53 19.89 -4.93
CA TRP A 118 17.26 21.17 -4.98
C TRP A 118 18.78 20.98 -4.96
N HIS A 119 19.51 22.00 -5.40
CA HIS A 119 20.97 22.08 -5.34
C HIS A 119 21.70 20.84 -5.90
N GLY A 120 21.25 20.32 -7.04
CA GLY A 120 21.83 19.15 -7.71
C GLY A 120 21.32 17.80 -7.22
N ALA A 121 20.33 17.77 -6.30
CA ALA A 121 19.71 16.53 -5.86
C ALA A 121 19.00 15.81 -7.03
N VAL A 122 19.07 14.48 -7.02
CA VAL A 122 18.39 13.63 -7.99
C VAL A 122 17.57 12.57 -7.24
N ALA A 123 16.25 12.57 -7.45
CA ALA A 123 15.34 11.61 -6.85
C ALA A 123 14.54 10.87 -7.91
N SER A 124 14.34 9.56 -7.73
CA SER A 124 13.43 8.76 -8.54
C SER A 124 12.13 8.49 -7.77
N VAL A 125 10.98 8.76 -8.39
CA VAL A 125 9.65 8.61 -7.77
C VAL A 125 8.76 7.72 -8.63
N THR A 126 8.31 6.60 -8.07
CA THR A 126 7.52 5.60 -8.82
C THR A 126 6.40 5.00 -7.98
N ASN A 127 5.26 4.68 -8.60
CA ASN A 127 4.08 4.09 -7.94
C ASN A 127 3.54 4.93 -6.79
N CYS A 128 3.79 6.24 -6.76
CA CYS A 128 3.39 7.08 -5.64
C CYS A 128 2.08 7.81 -5.94
N ILE A 129 1.36 8.19 -4.87
CA ILE A 129 0.25 9.14 -4.95
C ILE A 129 0.73 10.44 -4.30
N LEU A 130 0.82 11.52 -5.07
CA LEU A 130 1.24 12.84 -4.63
C LEU A 130 0.15 13.87 -4.90
N ARG A 131 -0.63 14.20 -3.87
CA ARG A 131 -1.87 14.99 -4.01
C ARG A 131 -2.02 16.04 -2.93
N ALA A 132 -2.66 17.15 -3.25
CA ALA A 132 -2.99 18.25 -2.35
C ALA A 132 -1.77 18.81 -1.58
N ASN A 133 -0.59 18.78 -2.20
CA ASN A 133 0.60 19.41 -1.62
C ASN A 133 0.68 20.89 -2.04
N GLY A 134 1.32 21.72 -1.21
CA GLY A 134 1.33 23.18 -1.35
C GLY A 134 1.79 23.70 -2.71
N HIS A 135 2.78 23.04 -3.32
CA HIS A 135 3.31 23.35 -4.65
C HIS A 135 3.14 22.20 -5.66
N GLY A 136 2.11 21.36 -5.47
CA GLY A 136 1.88 20.16 -6.30
C GLY A 136 2.80 18.99 -5.93
N ALA A 137 2.86 17.98 -6.79
CA ALA A 137 3.63 16.75 -6.57
C ALA A 137 5.14 16.99 -6.54
N PHE A 138 5.67 17.75 -7.50
CA PHE A 138 7.12 17.85 -7.71
C PHE A 138 7.59 19.30 -7.89
N SER A 139 8.70 19.62 -7.21
CA SER A 139 9.50 20.84 -7.45
C SER A 139 10.97 20.48 -7.66
N CYS A 140 11.53 20.86 -8.80
CA CYS A 140 12.90 20.52 -9.22
C CYS A 140 13.67 21.73 -9.77
N SER A 141 13.41 22.94 -9.25
CA SER A 141 13.99 24.19 -9.81
C SER A 141 15.52 24.18 -9.90
N GLU A 142 16.19 23.42 -9.04
CA GLU A 142 17.66 23.29 -9.00
C GLU A 142 18.13 21.83 -8.93
N GLY A 143 17.29 20.87 -9.31
CA GLY A 143 17.60 19.45 -9.23
C GLY A 143 16.87 18.64 -10.30
N THR A 144 16.81 17.33 -10.12
CA THR A 144 16.15 16.42 -11.07
C THR A 144 15.23 15.46 -10.35
N ILE A 145 13.98 15.38 -10.82
CA ILE A 145 13.04 14.34 -10.43
C ILE A 145 12.86 13.45 -11.66
N VAL A 146 13.14 12.15 -11.49
CA VAL A 146 12.87 11.10 -12.48
C VAL A 146 11.62 10.38 -12.02
N GLU A 147 10.51 10.63 -12.68
CA GLU A 147 9.20 10.12 -12.27
C GLU A 147 8.61 9.18 -13.33
N SER A 148 7.78 8.26 -12.86
CA SER A 148 6.98 7.35 -13.68
C SER A 148 5.91 6.64 -12.85
N TRP A 149 4.74 6.37 -13.44
CA TRP A 149 3.67 5.58 -12.82
C TRP A 149 3.18 6.11 -11.47
N ASN A 150 3.04 7.42 -11.33
CA ASN A 150 2.49 8.10 -10.16
C ASN A 150 1.10 8.68 -10.45
N ASP A 151 0.34 8.96 -9.39
CA ASP A 151 -0.82 9.85 -9.47
C ASP A 151 -0.46 11.21 -8.86
N VAL A 152 -0.49 12.24 -9.70
CA VAL A 152 -0.05 13.60 -9.34
C VAL A 152 -1.18 14.61 -9.58
N ASP A 153 -1.20 15.73 -8.87
CA ASP A 153 -2.17 16.82 -9.11
C ASP A 153 -1.56 18.13 -9.62
N GLY A 154 -0.30 18.08 -10.04
CA GLY A 154 0.45 19.20 -10.62
C GLY A 154 1.94 19.02 -10.38
N SER A 155 2.78 19.55 -11.25
CA SER A 155 4.24 19.42 -11.13
C SER A 155 4.92 20.59 -11.85
N GLU A 156 5.92 21.20 -11.19
CA GLU A 156 6.80 22.19 -11.81
C GLU A 156 7.80 21.53 -12.78
N CYS A 157 7.99 20.22 -12.65
CA CYS A 157 8.94 19.42 -13.43
C CYS A 157 8.37 18.90 -14.76
N GLY A 158 7.08 19.12 -15.00
CA GLY A 158 6.32 18.38 -16.00
C GLY A 158 5.70 17.11 -15.40
N ILE A 159 4.83 16.47 -16.17
CA ILE A 159 4.17 15.21 -15.82
C ILE A 159 4.48 14.24 -16.95
N ASP A 160 5.04 13.09 -16.61
CA ASP A 160 5.40 12.03 -17.53
C ASP A 160 4.14 11.36 -18.11
N PRO A 161 4.17 10.87 -19.36
CA PRO A 161 3.04 10.15 -19.94
C PRO A 161 2.58 8.91 -19.18
N GLU A 162 3.45 8.29 -18.37
CA GLU A 162 3.11 7.15 -17.54
C GLU A 162 2.39 7.53 -16.23
N ASP A 163 2.45 8.80 -15.83
CA ASP A 163 1.72 9.33 -14.68
C ASP A 163 0.23 9.56 -15.01
N ILE A 164 -0.61 9.44 -13.98
CA ILE A 164 -2.03 9.78 -14.03
C ILE A 164 -2.30 11.06 -13.24
N THR A 165 -3.43 11.71 -13.54
CA THR A 165 -3.85 12.95 -12.90
C THR A 165 -5.32 12.84 -12.52
N ALA A 166 -5.65 11.94 -11.60
CA ALA A 166 -7.03 11.59 -11.26
C ALA A 166 -7.25 11.59 -9.73
N ASP A 167 -8.47 11.81 -9.25
CA ASP A 167 -8.72 11.70 -7.81
C ASP A 167 -8.46 10.25 -7.36
N PRO A 168 -7.56 10.00 -6.36
CA PRO A 168 -7.31 8.65 -5.85
C PRO A 168 -8.55 7.98 -5.25
N LEU A 169 -9.61 8.74 -4.93
CA LEU A 169 -10.80 8.23 -4.26
C LEU A 169 -10.46 7.50 -2.96
N PHE A 170 -9.64 8.13 -2.12
CA PHE A 170 -9.40 7.66 -0.76
C PHE A 170 -10.71 7.52 0.01
N ARG A 171 -10.80 6.50 0.89
CA ARG A 171 -12.00 6.23 1.69
C ARG A 171 -12.39 7.42 2.56
N ASP A 172 -11.42 8.00 3.27
CA ASP A 172 -11.62 9.21 4.08
C ASP A 172 -10.27 9.90 4.38
N ALA A 173 -9.70 10.59 3.38
CA ALA A 173 -8.44 11.31 3.54
C ALA A 173 -8.50 12.38 4.66
N ALA A 174 -9.65 13.04 4.85
CA ALA A 174 -9.85 14.05 5.89
C ALA A 174 -9.75 13.45 7.31
N ALA A 175 -10.15 12.20 7.49
CA ALA A 175 -9.93 11.43 8.72
C ALA A 175 -8.55 10.73 8.79
N GLY A 176 -7.72 10.86 7.74
CA GLY A 176 -6.43 10.19 7.63
C GLY A 176 -6.49 8.74 7.15
N ASP A 177 -7.62 8.29 6.59
CA ASP A 177 -7.76 6.98 5.95
C ASP A 177 -7.44 7.07 4.45
N TYR A 178 -6.15 6.86 4.14
CA TYR A 178 -5.62 6.85 2.77
C TYR A 178 -5.76 5.51 2.05
N ARG A 179 -6.63 4.61 2.54
CA ARG A 179 -6.99 3.40 1.78
C ARG A 179 -7.76 3.79 0.53
N LEU A 180 -7.49 3.12 -0.58
CA LEU A 180 -8.21 3.32 -1.82
C LEU A 180 -9.67 2.85 -1.69
N GLY A 181 -10.58 3.57 -2.34
CA GLY A 181 -11.94 3.12 -2.63
C GLY A 181 -11.97 2.16 -3.81
N SER A 182 -13.01 1.33 -3.91
CA SER A 182 -13.13 0.26 -4.92
C SER A 182 -13.16 0.73 -6.37
N MET A 183 -13.35 2.03 -6.62
CA MET A 183 -13.37 2.65 -7.95
C MET A 183 -12.16 3.53 -8.21
N SER A 184 -11.14 3.46 -7.35
CA SER A 184 -9.95 4.29 -7.46
C SER A 184 -9.23 4.06 -8.80
N PRO A 185 -8.79 5.12 -9.48
CA PRO A 185 -7.96 5.01 -10.68
C PRO A 185 -6.53 4.55 -10.37
N CYS A 186 -6.12 4.54 -9.10
CA CYS A 186 -4.80 4.11 -8.65
C CYS A 186 -4.69 2.58 -8.52
N ILE A 187 -5.80 1.85 -8.61
CA ILE A 187 -5.84 0.39 -8.55
C ILE A 187 -5.30 -0.19 -9.87
N ASP A 188 -4.40 -1.17 -9.79
CA ASP A 188 -3.76 -1.84 -10.93
C ASP A 188 -3.04 -0.89 -11.91
N ALA A 189 -2.63 0.28 -11.43
CA ALA A 189 -2.16 1.38 -12.26
C ALA A 189 -0.64 1.64 -12.18
N GLY A 190 0.06 1.09 -11.18
CA GLY A 190 1.50 1.24 -10.97
C GLY A 190 2.36 0.50 -12.01
N ASP A 191 3.67 0.73 -12.03
CA ASP A 191 4.63 0.17 -12.99
C ASP A 191 4.39 -1.33 -13.30
N PRO A 192 4.12 -1.70 -14.57
CA PRO A 192 3.92 -3.09 -14.99
C PRO A 192 5.12 -4.02 -14.72
N SER A 193 6.30 -3.46 -14.48
CA SER A 193 7.52 -4.21 -14.15
C SER A 193 7.73 -4.40 -12.64
N SER A 194 6.93 -3.73 -11.80
CA SER A 194 6.94 -3.93 -10.36
C SER A 194 6.44 -5.33 -9.98
N PRO A 195 6.82 -5.84 -8.79
CA PRO A 195 6.19 -7.02 -8.23
C PRO A 195 4.66 -6.87 -8.17
N LEU A 196 3.94 -7.97 -8.41
CA LEU A 196 2.49 -8.00 -8.26
C LEU A 196 2.09 -7.72 -6.81
N ASP A 197 0.89 -7.17 -6.64
CA ASP A 197 0.30 -7.00 -5.32
C ASP A 197 -0.07 -8.36 -4.69
N PRO A 198 -0.33 -8.41 -3.36
CA PRO A 198 -0.62 -9.66 -2.67
C PRO A 198 -1.81 -10.44 -3.21
N ASP A 199 -2.71 -9.81 -3.95
CA ASP A 199 -3.84 -10.45 -4.65
C ASP A 199 -3.49 -10.97 -6.05
N GLY A 200 -2.24 -10.79 -6.48
CA GLY A 200 -1.71 -11.25 -7.75
C GLY A 200 -2.03 -10.31 -8.92
N THR A 201 -2.56 -9.12 -8.67
CA THR A 201 -2.82 -8.13 -9.70
C THR A 201 -1.64 -7.17 -9.87
N ARG A 202 -1.76 -6.24 -10.81
CA ARG A 202 -0.69 -5.30 -11.11
C ARG A 202 -0.55 -4.36 -9.91
N ALA A 203 0.68 -3.94 -9.59
CA ALA A 203 0.92 -3.06 -8.46
C ALA A 203 0.00 -1.82 -8.48
N ASP A 204 -0.61 -1.51 -7.34
CA ASP A 204 -1.33 -0.27 -7.10
C ASP A 204 -0.35 0.90 -6.94
N MET A 205 -0.84 2.12 -7.22
CA MET A 205 -0.16 3.34 -6.80
C MET A 205 -0.50 3.65 -5.33
N GLY A 206 0.47 4.17 -4.59
CA GLY A 206 0.33 4.60 -3.20
C GLY A 206 0.92 3.63 -2.18
N ALA A 207 0.77 3.98 -0.90
CA ALA A 207 1.36 3.23 0.22
C ALA A 207 0.57 2.01 0.66
N ILE A 208 -0.75 1.99 0.40
CA ILE A 208 -1.65 0.94 0.86
C ILE A 208 -2.30 0.29 -0.37
N VAL A 209 -1.98 -0.98 -0.58
CA VAL A 209 -2.59 -1.82 -1.62
C VAL A 209 -4.09 -2.02 -1.35
N TYR A 210 -4.86 -2.03 -2.42
CA TYR A 210 -6.26 -2.41 -2.42
C TYR A 210 -6.36 -3.90 -2.73
N ASP A 211 -6.54 -4.70 -1.68
CA ASP A 211 -6.72 -6.15 -1.84
C ASP A 211 -8.06 -6.45 -2.52
N GLN A 212 -8.00 -6.87 -3.79
CA GLN A 212 -9.18 -7.22 -4.59
C GLN A 212 -9.75 -8.61 -4.25
N ARG A 213 -9.12 -9.36 -3.33
CA ARG A 213 -9.61 -10.69 -2.94
C ARG A 213 -10.86 -10.56 -2.09
N ILE A 214 -11.88 -11.31 -2.48
CA ILE A 214 -13.14 -11.39 -1.73
C ILE A 214 -13.00 -12.49 -0.66
N PRO A 215 -13.19 -12.18 0.63
CA PRO A 215 -13.22 -13.20 1.68
C PRO A 215 -14.33 -14.23 1.46
N PHE A 216 -14.04 -15.48 1.78
CA PHE A 216 -14.98 -16.60 1.64
C PHE A 216 -14.85 -17.58 2.80
N ILE A 217 -15.85 -18.44 2.96
CA ILE A 217 -15.81 -19.61 3.84
C ILE A 217 -15.67 -20.84 2.93
N ARG A 218 -14.67 -21.68 3.17
CA ARG A 218 -14.47 -22.91 2.40
C ARG A 218 -15.60 -23.88 2.71
N GLY A 219 -16.20 -24.39 1.64
CA GLY A 219 -17.42 -25.19 1.72
C GLY A 219 -18.72 -24.38 1.68
N ASP A 220 -18.68 -23.04 1.53
CA ASP A 220 -19.86 -22.16 1.34
C ASP A 220 -19.84 -21.47 -0.05
N PRO A 221 -19.98 -22.23 -1.15
CA PRO A 221 -20.04 -21.71 -2.52
C PRO A 221 -21.24 -20.79 -2.77
N ASN A 222 -22.34 -20.97 -2.04
CA ASN A 222 -23.57 -20.21 -2.24
C ASN A 222 -23.54 -18.84 -1.51
N ARG A 223 -22.59 -18.67 -0.58
CA ARG A 223 -22.28 -17.47 0.19
C ARG A 223 -23.39 -17.02 1.13
N ASP A 224 -24.13 -17.96 1.72
CA ASP A 224 -25.14 -17.65 2.73
C ASP A 224 -24.56 -17.56 4.16
N GLY A 225 -23.25 -17.79 4.29
CA GLY A 225 -22.51 -17.70 5.55
C GLY A 225 -22.56 -18.99 6.37
N LYS A 226 -23.10 -20.08 5.83
CA LYS A 226 -23.17 -21.38 6.50
C LYS A 226 -22.59 -22.44 5.57
N VAL A 227 -21.99 -23.45 6.18
CA VAL A 227 -21.63 -24.68 5.48
C VAL A 227 -22.70 -25.71 5.81
N ASP A 228 -23.57 -26.03 4.85
CA ASP A 228 -24.65 -27.00 4.95
C ASP A 228 -24.89 -27.79 3.63
N ILE A 229 -26.00 -28.53 3.56
CA ILE A 229 -26.27 -29.40 2.41
C ILE A 229 -26.50 -28.60 1.10
N ALA A 230 -26.96 -27.35 1.19
CA ALA A 230 -27.17 -26.49 0.04
C ALA A 230 -25.85 -26.22 -0.71
N ASP A 231 -24.72 -26.28 -0.01
CA ASP A 231 -23.40 -26.07 -0.58
C ASP A 231 -22.92 -27.22 -1.45
N ALA A 232 -23.07 -28.45 -0.96
CA ALA A 232 -22.80 -29.63 -1.77
C ALA A 232 -23.69 -29.64 -3.02
N ILE A 233 -24.95 -29.21 -2.88
CA ILE A 233 -25.88 -29.07 -4.01
C ILE A 233 -25.40 -27.97 -4.97
N ALA A 234 -24.89 -26.84 -4.49
CA ALA A 234 -24.38 -25.76 -5.32
C ALA A 234 -23.15 -26.19 -6.13
N VAL A 235 -22.20 -26.91 -5.52
CA VAL A 235 -21.06 -27.50 -6.26
C VAL A 235 -21.54 -28.45 -7.35
N LEU A 236 -22.40 -29.42 -7.02
CA LEU A 236 -22.89 -30.40 -7.99
C LEU A 236 -23.73 -29.75 -9.10
N SER A 237 -24.52 -28.74 -8.77
CA SER A 237 -25.30 -27.97 -9.73
C SER A 237 -24.41 -27.17 -10.67
N HIS A 238 -23.27 -26.66 -10.20
CA HIS A 238 -22.30 -26.02 -11.07
C HIS A 238 -21.68 -27.04 -12.04
N LEU A 239 -21.21 -28.17 -11.52
CA LEU A 239 -20.52 -29.20 -12.31
C LEU A 239 -21.41 -29.86 -13.37
N PHE A 240 -22.66 -30.16 -13.03
CA PHE A 240 -23.55 -30.97 -13.89
C PHE A 240 -24.68 -30.19 -14.56
N LEU A 241 -25.05 -29.03 -14.02
CA LEU A 241 -26.15 -28.20 -14.53
C LEU A 241 -25.69 -26.82 -14.99
N SER A 242 -24.37 -26.56 -14.96
CA SER A 242 -23.75 -25.29 -15.38
C SER A 242 -24.36 -24.06 -14.67
N THR A 243 -24.83 -24.24 -13.44
CA THR A 243 -25.34 -23.12 -12.62
C THR A 243 -24.20 -22.18 -12.24
N ARG A 244 -24.51 -20.89 -12.07
CA ARG A 244 -23.51 -19.89 -11.67
C ARG A 244 -23.06 -20.18 -10.24
N LEU A 245 -21.75 -20.15 -10.05
CA LEU A 245 -21.09 -20.33 -8.77
C LEU A 245 -20.52 -18.97 -8.32
N PRO A 246 -21.03 -18.36 -7.23
CA PRO A 246 -20.55 -17.08 -6.73
C PRO A 246 -19.06 -17.09 -6.38
N CYS A 247 -18.59 -18.14 -5.70
CA CYS A 247 -17.18 -18.27 -5.39
C CYS A 247 -16.65 -19.67 -5.68
N ALA A 248 -15.70 -19.76 -6.61
CA ALA A 248 -15.04 -21.02 -6.92
C ALA A 248 -14.08 -21.45 -5.80
N ASN A 249 -13.44 -20.51 -5.10
CA ASN A 249 -12.56 -20.84 -3.96
C ASN A 249 -13.33 -21.46 -2.79
N ALA A 250 -14.56 -21.01 -2.56
CA ALA A 250 -15.44 -21.58 -1.54
C ALA A 250 -15.96 -22.96 -1.95
N ALA A 251 -16.10 -23.17 -3.26
CA ALA A 251 -16.56 -24.43 -3.83
C ALA A 251 -15.46 -25.51 -3.87
N ASP A 252 -14.18 -25.13 -3.91
CA ASP A 252 -13.03 -26.04 -3.73
C ASP A 252 -12.95 -26.46 -2.25
N GLY A 253 -13.78 -27.45 -1.90
CA GLY A 253 -14.04 -27.89 -0.53
C GLY A 253 -12.87 -28.65 0.08
N ASN A 254 -12.03 -29.30 -0.74
CA ASN A 254 -10.85 -30.05 -0.27
C ASN A 254 -9.53 -29.26 -0.41
N ALA A 255 -9.58 -28.07 -1.02
CA ALA A 255 -8.45 -27.15 -1.23
C ALA A 255 -7.34 -27.70 -2.14
N ASP A 256 -7.69 -28.52 -3.13
CA ASP A 256 -6.72 -29.12 -4.07
C ASP A 256 -6.54 -28.32 -5.38
N LEU A 257 -7.18 -27.15 -5.47
CA LEU A 257 -7.19 -26.24 -6.63
C LEU A 257 -7.92 -26.78 -7.86
N ARG A 258 -8.73 -27.84 -7.70
CA ARG A 258 -9.57 -28.38 -8.77
C ARG A 258 -11.01 -28.40 -8.29
N LEU A 259 -11.88 -27.73 -9.05
CA LEU A 259 -13.30 -27.80 -8.80
C LEU A 259 -13.89 -29.06 -9.45
N ASP A 260 -14.12 -30.11 -8.65
CA ASP A 260 -14.70 -31.38 -9.06
C ASP A 260 -15.61 -32.03 -7.99
N ILE A 261 -16.01 -33.29 -8.20
CA ILE A 261 -16.96 -33.97 -7.30
C ILE A 261 -16.37 -34.21 -5.90
N ALA A 262 -15.04 -34.27 -5.77
CA ALA A 262 -14.37 -34.45 -4.48
C ALA A 262 -14.70 -33.31 -3.52
N ASP A 263 -15.00 -32.12 -4.03
CA ASP A 263 -15.37 -30.97 -3.23
C ASP A 263 -16.74 -31.12 -2.55
N ALA A 264 -17.74 -31.52 -3.33
CA ALA A 264 -19.06 -31.82 -2.79
C ALA A 264 -18.99 -32.96 -1.78
N ILE A 265 -18.13 -33.96 -2.04
CA ILE A 265 -17.88 -35.07 -1.11
C ILE A 265 -17.24 -34.56 0.18
N ALA A 266 -16.25 -33.66 0.11
CA ALA A 266 -15.59 -33.10 1.29
C ALA A 266 -16.58 -32.34 2.20
N VAL A 267 -17.45 -31.52 1.62
CA VAL A 267 -18.52 -30.83 2.37
C VAL A 267 -19.46 -31.84 3.03
N LEU A 268 -19.95 -32.84 2.29
CA LEU A 268 -20.87 -33.85 2.85
C LEU A 268 -20.21 -34.73 3.93
N GLN A 269 -18.92 -35.04 3.79
CA GLN A 269 -18.15 -35.78 4.80
C GLN A 269 -18.05 -35.00 6.10
N HIS A 270 -17.77 -33.70 6.03
CA HIS A 270 -17.77 -32.83 7.21
C HIS A 270 -19.15 -32.82 7.89
N LEU A 271 -20.22 -32.66 7.12
CA LEU A 271 -21.58 -32.51 7.66
C LEU A 271 -22.16 -33.80 8.28
N PHE A 272 -21.93 -34.96 7.66
CA PHE A 272 -22.67 -36.18 7.99
C PHE A 272 -21.80 -37.36 8.42
N ALA A 273 -20.50 -37.34 8.14
CA ALA A 273 -19.61 -38.48 8.38
C ALA A 273 -18.53 -38.22 9.45
N HIS A 274 -18.64 -37.11 10.20
CA HIS A 274 -17.61 -36.67 11.14
C HIS A 274 -16.22 -36.56 10.51
N GLY A 275 -16.17 -36.21 9.22
CA GLY A 275 -14.92 -35.90 8.52
C GLY A 275 -14.25 -34.63 9.07
N ASP A 276 -12.99 -34.43 8.69
CA ASP A 276 -12.25 -33.21 9.05
C ASP A 276 -13.01 -31.96 8.58
N PRO A 277 -12.94 -30.84 9.33
CA PRO A 277 -13.48 -29.57 8.87
C PRO A 277 -12.84 -29.15 7.54
N PRO A 278 -13.55 -28.38 6.69
CA PRO A 278 -12.96 -27.80 5.50
C PRO A 278 -11.64 -27.08 5.84
N PRO A 279 -10.61 -27.21 4.99
CA PRO A 279 -9.38 -26.43 5.16
C PRO A 279 -9.67 -24.92 5.24
N ALA A 280 -8.76 -24.16 5.85
CA ALA A 280 -8.91 -22.72 5.94
C ALA A 280 -9.18 -22.07 4.55
N PRO A 281 -10.05 -21.05 4.48
CA PRO A 281 -10.71 -20.34 5.57
C PRO A 281 -12.03 -21.02 6.03
N PHE A 282 -12.10 -21.43 7.28
CA PHE A 282 -13.29 -22.02 7.93
C PHE A 282 -13.09 -21.99 9.46
N PRO A 283 -14.12 -21.78 10.29
CA PRO A 283 -15.52 -21.48 9.93
C PRO A 283 -15.76 -20.00 9.60
N GLU A 284 -14.81 -19.13 9.91
CA GLU A 284 -14.91 -17.70 9.64
C GLU A 284 -14.43 -17.37 8.22
N PRO A 285 -15.01 -16.34 7.58
CA PRO A 285 -14.52 -15.85 6.29
C PRO A 285 -13.05 -15.46 6.37
N GLY A 286 -12.31 -15.77 5.32
CA GLY A 286 -10.91 -15.39 5.22
C GLY A 286 -10.43 -15.27 3.78
N ILE A 287 -9.24 -14.70 3.65
CA ILE A 287 -8.52 -14.61 2.38
C ILE A 287 -7.55 -15.80 2.33
N PHE A 288 -7.54 -16.53 1.21
CA PHE A 288 -6.63 -17.65 1.01
C PHE A 288 -5.85 -17.47 -0.27
N ASP A 289 -4.53 -17.55 -0.13
CA ASP A 289 -3.56 -17.24 -1.17
C ASP A 289 -2.91 -18.54 -1.65
N ALA A 290 -3.24 -18.96 -2.86
CA ALA A 290 -2.60 -20.07 -3.54
C ALA A 290 -2.46 -19.73 -5.03
N PRO A 291 -1.26 -19.85 -5.62
CA PRO A 291 -1.08 -19.64 -7.06
C PRO A 291 -2.04 -20.53 -7.87
N GLY A 292 -2.82 -19.94 -8.77
CA GLY A 292 -3.80 -20.66 -9.61
C GLY A 292 -5.21 -20.76 -9.03
N ASN A 293 -5.51 -20.05 -7.94
CA ASN A 293 -6.84 -19.98 -7.33
C ASN A 293 -7.89 -19.44 -8.34
N PRO A 294 -9.05 -20.09 -8.53
CA PRO A 294 -10.05 -19.67 -9.53
C PRO A 294 -10.76 -18.34 -9.21
N GLY A 295 -10.58 -17.81 -8.01
CA GLY A 295 -11.14 -16.54 -7.52
C GLY A 295 -12.59 -16.67 -7.04
N CYS A 296 -13.00 -15.76 -6.16
CA CYS A 296 -14.41 -15.45 -5.98
C CYS A 296 -14.80 -14.33 -6.95
N ARG A 297 -16.04 -14.35 -7.45
CA ARG A 297 -16.55 -13.27 -8.31
C ARG A 297 -17.78 -12.65 -7.65
N GLU A 298 -17.97 -11.36 -7.85
CA GLU A 298 -19.28 -10.72 -7.66
C GLU A 298 -20.27 -11.17 -8.75
#